data_AF-A0A968VLL7-F1
#
_entry.id   AF-A0A968VLL7-F1
#
_cell.length_a   1.000
_cell.length_b   1.000
_cell.length_c   1.000
_cell.angle_alpha   90.00
_cell.angle_beta   90.00
_cell.angle_gamma   90.00
#
_symmetry.space_group_name_H-M   'P 1'
#
loop_
_entity.id
_entity.type
_entity.pdbx_description
1 polymer ?
#
loop_
_entity_poly.entity_id
_entity_poly.type
_entity_poly.pdbx_seq_one_letter_code
_entity_poly.pdbx_strand_id
1 'polypeptide(L)'
;MSSLSIGMFVLLLLAITVLFVVFVKYTSKDEVEELGLRPEETVVCTRRRHWIVLLARLIVPGGILGVFGILAFYRGLGGTFFAAGVDASAAGSLDIVGWLLVFTVFALLAAWFAMFNNINSKKKRDAASQVAANSLIGLAVLCLFLIYFRAQGGRIFYFDPYLAGSQSYDLLNLIFIILCLLGFLFLLFTIYDWYNDEIVVTNQRVIYDNDQVFIPRLIERRVQEQIRIEDVQDVVAKTESYTQHYLKFGTIRVKSARIGGDIVFDAANMPLEMKAEIMKVVNARRKSRSAEDLRRLVDVKIYDHQNGGAPTAPEVRKETGSMLFAFVRWFAPENPERNGNTFIWRKHWLFSAIAVFWPLVWLFIMLTILAIAAANGWIGGGVALVAMLAISLVLLAWLVYRVEDYRNDKYILTDKNVQDIEAKPFGPEDQRSASLGALQNITAQTTFVSNLLGYGDVFLETAGSGGKFTFHNVPDPQFVVNTVNDYIVQFKQGERDKAFNDVLDVLKLYHKDQQQGQSGPATA
;
A
#
# COMPACT_ATOMS: atom_id res chain seq x y z
N MET A 1 -4.91 -34.07 33.39
CA MET A 1 -4.55 -32.68 33.03
C MET A 1 -4.45 -32.44 31.52
N SER A 2 -4.68 -33.43 30.65
CA SER A 2 -4.67 -33.29 29.18
C SER A 2 -5.89 -32.56 28.61
N SER A 3 -7.05 -32.62 29.26
CA SER A 3 -8.28 -31.93 28.82
C SER A 3 -8.26 -30.41 29.01
N LEU A 4 -7.50 -29.91 29.99
CA LEU A 4 -7.38 -28.48 30.27
C LEU A 4 -6.57 -27.72 29.19
N SER A 5 -5.55 -28.37 28.61
CA SER A 5 -4.70 -27.76 27.58
C SER A 5 -5.45 -27.56 26.25
N ILE A 6 -6.19 -28.58 25.83
CA ILE A 6 -7.02 -28.53 24.60
C ILE A 6 -8.15 -27.51 24.78
N GLY A 7 -8.82 -27.53 25.95
CA GLY A 7 -9.87 -26.57 26.26
C GLY A 7 -9.38 -25.11 26.27
N MET A 8 -8.19 -24.85 26.81
CA MET A 8 -7.58 -23.51 26.82
C MET A 8 -7.18 -23.05 25.41
N PHE A 9 -6.67 -23.95 24.57
CA PHE A 9 -6.33 -23.64 23.18
C PHE A 9 -7.58 -23.32 22.34
N VAL A 10 -8.67 -24.09 22.51
CA VAL A 10 -9.95 -23.81 21.86
C VAL A 10 -10.53 -22.49 22.35
N LEU A 11 -10.51 -22.22 23.66
CA LEU A 11 -10.93 -20.93 24.22
C LEU A 11 -10.12 -19.75 23.67
N LEU A 12 -8.81 -19.92 23.50
CA LEU A 12 -7.92 -18.90 22.95
C LEU A 12 -8.24 -18.64 21.47
N LEU A 13 -8.41 -19.69 20.65
CA LEU A 13 -8.84 -19.52 19.26
C LEU A 13 -10.22 -18.87 19.15
N LEU A 14 -11.16 -19.23 20.02
CA LEU A 14 -12.52 -18.67 20.04
C LEU A 14 -12.48 -17.21 20.49
N ALA A 15 -11.69 -16.87 21.51
CA ALA A 15 -11.46 -15.49 21.95
C ALA A 15 -10.81 -14.64 20.85
N ILE A 16 -9.78 -15.15 20.16
CA ILE A 16 -9.14 -14.47 19.03
C ILE A 16 -10.14 -14.28 17.89
N THR A 17 -10.96 -15.28 17.59
CA THR A 17 -12.01 -15.18 16.56
C THR A 17 -13.05 -14.12 16.92
N VAL A 18 -13.53 -14.11 18.17
CA VAL A 18 -14.52 -13.11 18.64
C VAL A 18 -13.91 -11.71 18.60
N LEU A 19 -12.68 -11.55 19.08
CA LEU A 19 -11.98 -10.26 19.07
C LEU A 19 -11.73 -9.78 17.63
N PHE A 20 -11.40 -10.70 16.72
CA PHE A 20 -11.27 -10.42 15.29
C PHE A 20 -12.61 -10.02 14.65
N VAL A 21 -13.71 -10.71 14.96
CA VAL A 21 -15.05 -10.34 14.45
C VAL A 21 -15.50 -8.97 14.96
N VAL A 22 -15.26 -8.70 16.25
CA VAL A 22 -15.53 -7.38 16.85
C VAL A 22 -14.66 -6.31 16.19
N PHE A 23 -13.38 -6.61 15.96
CA PHE A 23 -12.44 -5.71 15.30
C PHE A 23 -12.87 -5.40 13.86
N VAL A 24 -13.13 -6.42 13.03
CA VAL A 24 -13.64 -6.26 11.65
C VAL A 24 -14.90 -5.40 11.62
N LYS A 25 -15.84 -5.65 12.54
CA LYS A 25 -17.11 -4.92 12.58
C LYS A 25 -16.91 -3.45 12.98
N TYR A 26 -15.97 -3.18 13.90
CA TYR A 26 -15.61 -1.83 14.30
C TYR A 26 -14.96 -1.07 13.13
N THR A 27 -13.95 -1.65 12.50
CA THR A 27 -13.21 -1.03 11.38
C THR A 27 -14.10 -0.76 10.17
N SER A 28 -14.98 -1.68 9.80
CA SER A 28 -15.87 -1.51 8.64
C SER A 28 -16.86 -0.34 8.76
N LYS A 29 -17.13 0.10 9.98
CA LYS A 29 -18.09 1.18 10.23
C LYS A 29 -17.44 2.55 10.06
N ASP A 30 -16.16 2.66 10.38
CA ASP A 30 -15.38 3.89 10.27
C ASP A 30 -14.93 4.14 8.81
N GLU A 31 -14.63 3.09 8.02
CA GLU A 31 -14.12 3.23 6.64
C GLU A 31 -15.05 4.01 5.69
N VAL A 32 -16.37 3.81 5.76
CA VAL A 32 -17.31 4.55 4.90
C VAL A 32 -17.44 6.02 5.33
N GLU A 33 -17.26 6.30 6.62
CA GLU A 33 -17.28 7.65 7.20
C GLU A 33 -15.96 8.39 6.93
N GLU A 34 -14.84 7.65 6.82
CA GLU A 34 -13.49 8.14 6.51
C GLU A 34 -13.21 8.37 5.01
N LEU A 35 -14.11 7.97 4.09
CA LEU A 35 -13.95 8.20 2.64
C LEU A 35 -13.89 9.70 2.24
N GLY A 36 -13.97 10.63 3.21
CA GLY A 36 -13.84 12.07 2.98
C GLY A 36 -14.83 12.54 1.92
N LEU A 37 -16.04 11.99 1.95
CA LEU A 37 -17.09 12.31 0.99
C LEU A 37 -17.50 13.77 1.19
N ARG A 38 -17.64 14.51 0.09
CA ARG A 38 -18.18 15.88 0.17
C ARG A 38 -19.65 15.83 0.61
N PRO A 39 -20.19 16.88 1.26
CA PRO A 39 -21.59 16.90 1.70
C PRO A 39 -22.61 16.59 0.59
N GLU A 40 -22.28 16.92 -0.66
CA GLU A 40 -23.07 16.66 -1.87
C GLU A 40 -22.71 15.35 -2.61
N GLU A 41 -21.74 14.59 -2.11
CA GLU A 41 -21.27 13.32 -2.68
C GLU A 41 -22.08 12.15 -2.12
N THR A 42 -22.65 11.33 -3.00
CA THR A 42 -23.46 10.15 -2.61
C THR A 42 -22.91 8.89 -3.25
N VAL A 43 -22.89 7.80 -2.48
CA VAL A 43 -22.45 6.47 -2.95
C VAL A 43 -23.55 5.88 -3.84
N VAL A 44 -23.20 5.58 -5.09
CA VAL A 44 -24.14 5.01 -6.07
C VAL A 44 -24.10 3.49 -6.01
N CYS A 45 -22.91 2.91 -6.03
CA CYS A 45 -22.74 1.47 -5.87
C CYS A 45 -21.39 1.11 -5.25
N THR A 46 -21.39 0.01 -4.50
CA THR A 46 -20.19 -0.61 -3.93
C THR A 46 -20.13 -2.06 -4.38
N ARG A 47 -18.93 -2.55 -4.68
CA ARG A 47 -18.74 -3.95 -5.09
C ARG A 47 -17.50 -4.53 -4.43
N ARG A 48 -17.64 -5.72 -3.85
CA ARG A 48 -16.56 -6.46 -3.18
C ARG A 48 -15.99 -7.55 -4.09
N ARG A 49 -14.82 -8.08 -3.71
CA ARG A 49 -14.28 -9.29 -4.34
C ARG A 49 -15.20 -10.48 -4.11
N HIS A 50 -15.21 -11.39 -5.07
CA HIS A 50 -16.01 -12.61 -4.98
C HIS A 50 -15.41 -13.60 -3.96
N TRP A 51 -16.26 -14.36 -3.26
CA TRP A 51 -15.86 -15.32 -2.21
C TRP A 51 -14.95 -16.46 -2.72
N ILE A 52 -14.98 -16.74 -4.02
CA ILE A 52 -14.09 -17.74 -4.64
C ILE A 52 -12.61 -17.35 -4.47
N VAL A 53 -12.31 -16.04 -4.46
CA VAL A 53 -10.97 -15.51 -4.23
C VAL A 53 -10.54 -15.79 -2.80
N LEU A 54 -11.44 -15.58 -1.84
CA LEU A 54 -11.22 -15.94 -0.45
C LEU A 54 -10.90 -17.43 -0.35
N LEU A 55 -11.72 -18.30 -0.95
CA LEU A 55 -11.49 -19.73 -0.90
C LEU A 55 -10.12 -20.12 -1.48
N ALA A 56 -9.73 -19.55 -2.62
CA ALA A 56 -8.43 -19.79 -3.23
C ALA A 56 -7.26 -19.28 -2.35
N ARG A 57 -7.36 -18.06 -1.81
CA ARG A 57 -6.37 -17.48 -0.90
C ARG A 57 -6.28 -18.24 0.42
N LEU A 58 -7.37 -18.88 0.87
CA LEU A 58 -7.44 -19.66 2.09
C LEU A 58 -6.75 -21.04 2.02
N ILE A 59 -6.44 -21.56 0.82
CA ILE A 59 -5.84 -22.89 0.65
C ILE A 59 -4.49 -23.00 1.38
N VAL A 60 -3.63 -21.99 1.23
CA VAL A 60 -2.29 -21.97 1.85
C VAL A 60 -2.36 -21.84 3.38
N PRO A 61 -3.00 -20.82 3.97
CA PRO A 61 -3.13 -20.71 5.43
C PRO A 61 -3.89 -21.90 6.03
N GLY A 62 -4.97 -22.36 5.38
CA GLY A 62 -5.73 -23.52 5.80
C GLY A 62 -4.91 -24.81 5.75
N GLY A 63 -4.06 -24.96 4.72
CA GLY A 63 -3.12 -26.09 4.61
C GLY A 63 -2.07 -26.09 5.72
N ILE A 64 -1.48 -24.93 6.02
CA ILE A 64 -0.52 -24.76 7.13
C ILE A 64 -1.20 -25.13 8.46
N LEU A 65 -2.37 -24.55 8.73
CA LEU A 65 -3.13 -24.82 9.95
C LEU A 65 -3.49 -26.30 10.07
N GLY A 66 -3.98 -26.92 8.99
CA GLY A 66 -4.34 -28.33 8.95
C GLY A 66 -3.15 -29.25 9.20
N VAL A 67 -2.05 -29.06 8.46
CA VAL A 67 -0.85 -29.91 8.56
C VAL A 67 -0.24 -29.82 9.96
N PHE A 68 0.05 -28.62 10.46
CA PHE A 68 0.67 -28.46 11.77
C PHE A 68 -0.29 -28.79 12.91
N GLY A 69 -1.58 -28.50 12.75
CA GLY A 69 -2.61 -28.91 13.71
C GLY A 69 -2.71 -30.42 13.85
N ILE A 70 -2.73 -31.17 12.74
CA ILE A 70 -2.75 -32.64 12.75
C ILE A 70 -1.47 -33.21 13.36
N LEU A 71 -0.29 -32.66 13.01
CA LEU A 71 0.98 -33.11 13.58
C LEU A 71 1.09 -32.85 15.09
N ALA A 72 0.65 -31.67 15.55
CA ALA A 72 0.60 -31.34 16.97
C ALA A 72 -0.39 -32.25 17.72
N PHE A 73 -1.55 -32.53 17.13
CA PHE A 73 -2.54 -33.43 17.71
C PHE A 73 -2.01 -34.87 17.82
N TYR A 74 -1.39 -35.38 16.75
CA TYR A 74 -0.76 -36.70 16.74
C TYR A 74 0.32 -36.83 17.82
N ARG A 75 1.20 -35.83 17.98
CA ARG A 75 2.19 -35.82 19.08
C ARG A 75 1.55 -35.71 20.45
N GLY A 76 0.51 -34.88 20.60
CA GLY A 76 -0.20 -34.70 21.86
C GLY A 76 -0.81 -36.00 22.39
N LEU A 77 -1.23 -36.90 21.49
CA LEU A 77 -1.75 -38.22 21.84
C LEU A 77 -0.67 -39.27 22.17
N GLY A 78 0.62 -38.94 22.10
CA GLY A 78 1.73 -39.88 22.32
C GLY A 78 2.37 -40.41 21.02
N GLY A 79 2.09 -39.76 19.89
CA GLY A 79 2.70 -40.06 18.60
C GLY A 79 4.14 -39.58 18.51
N THR A 80 5.07 -40.51 18.35
CA THR A 80 6.49 -40.22 18.07
C THR A 80 6.76 -40.27 16.57
N PHE A 81 7.68 -39.40 16.13
CA PHE A 81 8.29 -39.47 14.81
C PHE A 81 9.66 -40.11 14.96
N PHE A 82 10.01 -41.01 14.06
CA PHE A 82 11.33 -41.69 14.06
C PHE A 82 11.65 -42.43 15.36
N ALA A 83 10.79 -43.35 15.78
CA ALA A 83 11.07 -44.23 16.92
C ALA A 83 12.09 -45.30 16.52
N ALA A 84 13.30 -45.25 17.10
CA ALA A 84 14.36 -46.22 16.86
C ALA A 84 14.23 -47.43 17.81
N GLY A 85 14.53 -48.64 17.33
CA GLY A 85 14.64 -49.84 18.16
C GLY A 85 13.32 -50.48 18.60
N VAL A 86 12.19 -50.11 17.98
CA VAL A 86 10.85 -50.65 18.31
C VAL A 86 10.71 -52.11 17.88
N ASP A 87 11.26 -52.48 16.71
CA ASP A 87 11.27 -53.86 16.21
C ASP A 87 12.71 -54.33 15.95
N ALA A 88 13.49 -54.52 17.03
CA ALA A 88 14.85 -55.08 16.91
C ALA A 88 14.85 -56.50 16.31
N SER A 89 13.73 -57.23 16.36
CA SER A 89 13.56 -58.58 15.83
C SER A 89 13.18 -58.65 14.34
N ALA A 90 12.78 -57.53 13.72
CA ALA A 90 12.43 -57.45 12.29
C ALA A 90 13.50 -56.72 11.44
N ALA A 91 14.63 -56.37 12.06
CA ALA A 91 15.75 -55.70 11.41
C ALA A 91 16.22 -56.48 10.17
N GLY A 92 16.26 -55.81 9.02
CA GLY A 92 16.62 -56.41 7.72
C GLY A 92 15.45 -56.85 6.82
N SER A 93 14.19 -56.80 7.27
CA SER A 93 13.02 -57.07 6.42
C SER A 93 12.25 -55.79 6.06
N LEU A 94 11.86 -55.66 4.78
CA LEU A 94 11.02 -54.54 4.32
C LEU A 94 9.55 -54.94 4.41
N ASP A 95 8.83 -54.38 5.38
CA ASP A 95 7.37 -54.46 5.44
C ASP A 95 6.70 -53.78 4.24
N ILE A 96 5.38 -53.92 4.11
CA ILE A 96 4.53 -53.28 3.08
C ILE A 96 4.83 -51.78 2.92
N VAL A 97 5.04 -51.05 4.03
CA VAL A 97 5.37 -49.62 4.01
C VAL A 97 6.78 -49.36 3.46
N GLY A 98 7.74 -50.25 3.72
CA GLY A 98 9.08 -50.18 3.14
C GLY A 98 9.06 -50.38 1.63
N TRP A 99 8.26 -51.35 1.15
CA TRP A 99 8.04 -51.55 -0.28
C TRP A 99 7.34 -50.38 -0.96
N LEU A 100 6.38 -49.74 -0.28
CA LEU A 100 5.71 -48.55 -0.78
C LEU A 100 6.68 -47.37 -0.94
N LEU A 101 7.62 -47.19 0.01
CA LEU A 101 8.68 -46.18 -0.10
C LEU A 101 9.64 -46.48 -1.26
N VAL A 102 10.02 -47.75 -1.46
CA VAL A 102 10.85 -48.15 -2.61
C VAL A 102 10.14 -47.85 -3.94
N PHE A 103 8.84 -48.17 -4.03
CA PHE A 103 8.03 -47.85 -5.20
C PHE A 103 7.93 -46.33 -5.43
N THR A 104 7.80 -45.55 -4.35
CA THR A 104 7.77 -44.08 -4.41
C THR A 104 9.10 -43.50 -4.89
N VAL A 105 10.24 -44.04 -4.44
CA VAL A 105 11.58 -43.66 -4.94
C VAL A 105 11.67 -43.95 -6.44
N PHE A 106 11.22 -45.13 -6.89
CA PHE A 106 11.25 -45.49 -8.29
C PHE A 106 10.36 -44.57 -9.14
N ALA A 107 9.17 -44.21 -8.65
CA ALA A 107 8.27 -43.28 -9.30
C ALA A 107 8.85 -41.85 -9.37
N LEU A 108 9.50 -41.38 -8.30
CA LEU A 108 10.16 -40.07 -8.28
C LEU A 108 11.37 -40.02 -9.24
N LEU A 109 12.16 -41.08 -9.31
CA LEU A 109 13.28 -41.19 -10.26
C LEU A 109 12.80 -41.29 -11.72
N ALA A 110 11.70 -42.02 -11.97
CA ALA A 110 11.09 -42.08 -13.30
C ALA A 110 10.50 -40.73 -13.72
N ALA A 111 9.81 -40.02 -12.81
CA ALA A 111 9.30 -38.68 -13.03
C ALA A 111 10.43 -37.66 -13.28
N TRP A 112 11.53 -37.77 -12.52
CA TRP A 112 12.72 -36.97 -12.73
C TRP A 112 13.34 -37.23 -14.10
N PHE A 113 13.51 -38.49 -14.51
CA PHE A 113 14.07 -38.86 -15.81
C PHE A 113 13.19 -38.37 -16.97
N ALA A 114 11.87 -38.46 -16.83
CA ALA A 114 10.92 -37.93 -17.81
C ALA A 114 11.02 -36.39 -17.94
N MET A 115 11.12 -35.66 -16.83
CA MET A 115 11.33 -34.21 -16.87
C MET A 115 12.70 -33.84 -17.44
N PHE A 116 13.76 -34.55 -17.05
CA PHE A 116 15.13 -34.30 -17.52
C PHE A 116 15.25 -34.46 -19.05
N ASN A 117 14.67 -35.52 -19.61
CA ASN A 117 14.64 -35.72 -21.07
C ASN A 117 13.79 -34.66 -21.78
N ASN A 118 12.67 -34.23 -21.19
CA ASN A 118 11.81 -33.22 -21.81
C ASN A 118 12.48 -31.82 -21.80
N ILE A 119 13.19 -31.46 -20.72
CA ILE A 119 13.96 -30.21 -20.57
C ILE A 119 15.09 -30.11 -21.60
N ASN A 120 15.74 -31.23 -21.94
CA ASN A 120 16.79 -31.25 -22.96
C ASN A 120 16.27 -31.19 -24.41
N SER A 121 14.98 -31.44 -24.65
CA SER A 121 14.42 -31.50 -26.02
C SER A 121 13.83 -30.19 -26.56
N LYS A 122 13.62 -29.16 -25.73
CA LYS A 122 13.06 -27.87 -26.18
C LYS A 122 13.78 -26.64 -25.64
N LYS A 123 13.93 -25.65 -26.54
CA LYS A 123 14.73 -24.42 -26.50
C LYS A 123 14.29 -23.36 -25.45
N LYS A 124 13.88 -23.74 -24.23
CA LYS A 124 13.58 -22.78 -23.16
C LYS A 124 13.97 -23.34 -21.79
N ARG A 125 15.10 -22.87 -21.27
CA ARG A 125 15.54 -23.10 -19.89
C ARG A 125 14.74 -22.19 -18.95
N ASP A 126 13.57 -22.64 -18.51
CA ASP A 126 12.86 -21.95 -17.43
C ASP A 126 13.41 -22.44 -16.09
N ALA A 127 14.04 -21.55 -15.32
CA ALA A 127 14.71 -21.88 -14.05
C ALA A 127 13.78 -22.62 -13.06
N ALA A 128 12.48 -22.32 -13.08
CA ALA A 128 11.48 -23.00 -12.25
C ALA A 128 11.35 -24.51 -12.54
N SER A 129 11.48 -24.93 -13.80
CA SER A 129 11.41 -26.34 -14.18
C SER A 129 12.64 -27.13 -13.73
N GLN A 130 13.81 -26.49 -13.68
CA GLN A 130 15.03 -27.10 -13.17
C GLN A 130 15.02 -27.21 -11.64
N VAL A 131 14.50 -26.19 -10.94
CA VAL A 131 14.31 -26.25 -9.48
C VAL A 131 13.31 -27.36 -9.13
N ALA A 132 12.21 -27.51 -9.88
CA ALA A 132 11.25 -28.60 -9.70
C ALA A 132 11.86 -29.98 -9.99
N ALA A 133 12.72 -30.12 -11.01
CA ALA A 133 13.42 -31.38 -11.26
C ALA A 133 14.42 -31.71 -10.14
N ASN A 134 15.19 -30.73 -9.66
CA ASN A 134 16.18 -30.96 -8.60
C ASN A 134 15.53 -31.27 -7.24
N SER A 135 14.34 -30.72 -6.96
CA SER A 135 13.60 -31.04 -5.73
C SER A 135 13.10 -32.49 -5.71
N LEU A 136 12.83 -33.11 -6.86
CA LEU A 136 12.49 -34.54 -6.96
C LEU A 136 13.65 -35.45 -6.57
N ILE A 137 14.90 -35.10 -6.93
CA ILE A 137 16.10 -35.82 -6.47
C ILE A 137 16.24 -35.70 -4.95
N GLY A 138 16.06 -34.48 -4.41
CA GLY A 138 16.10 -34.25 -2.96
C GLY A 138 15.07 -35.10 -2.20
N LEU A 139 13.85 -35.20 -2.72
CA LEU A 139 12.81 -36.08 -2.20
C LEU A 139 13.18 -37.58 -2.30
N ALA A 140 13.79 -38.01 -3.41
CA ALA A 140 14.22 -39.40 -3.58
C ALA A 140 15.35 -39.78 -2.61
N VAL A 141 16.32 -38.88 -2.37
CA VAL A 141 17.40 -39.07 -1.38
C VAL A 141 16.82 -39.14 0.04
N LEU A 142 15.84 -38.29 0.35
CA LEU A 142 15.14 -38.32 1.62
C LEU A 142 14.39 -39.65 1.82
N CYS A 143 13.69 -40.16 0.79
CA CYS A 143 13.05 -41.47 0.84
C CYS A 143 14.04 -42.63 0.99
N LEU A 144 15.22 -42.58 0.37
CA LEU A 144 16.30 -43.57 0.57
C LEU A 144 16.81 -43.57 2.01
N PHE A 145 16.95 -42.38 2.61
CA PHE A 145 17.28 -42.24 4.03
C PHE A 145 16.20 -42.85 4.93
N LEU A 146 14.91 -42.64 4.62
CA LEU A 146 13.80 -43.25 5.36
C LEU A 146 13.79 -44.78 5.24
N ILE A 147 14.13 -45.32 4.07
CA ILE A 147 14.27 -46.78 3.86
C ILE A 147 15.42 -47.32 4.71
N TYR A 148 16.57 -46.65 4.72
CA TYR A 148 17.72 -47.03 5.54
C TYR A 148 17.38 -46.99 7.05
N PHE A 149 16.73 -45.91 7.52
CA PHE A 149 16.29 -45.79 8.90
C PHE A 149 15.30 -46.91 9.30
N ARG A 150 14.40 -47.29 8.39
CA ARG A 150 13.45 -48.39 8.63
C ARG A 150 14.13 -49.76 8.61
N ALA A 151 15.11 -49.97 7.73
CA ALA A 151 15.89 -51.22 7.67
C ALA A 151 16.66 -51.50 8.96
N GLN A 152 17.02 -50.46 9.72
CA GLN A 152 17.64 -50.53 11.04
C GLN A 152 16.64 -50.80 12.20
N GLY A 153 15.37 -51.12 11.89
CA GLY A 153 14.33 -51.37 12.90
C GLY A 153 13.65 -50.12 13.44
N GLY A 154 13.77 -48.98 12.75
CA GLY A 154 13.08 -47.73 13.10
C GLY A 154 11.67 -47.62 12.49
N ARG A 155 10.71 -47.07 13.23
CA ARG A 155 9.35 -46.75 12.72
C ARG A 155 9.18 -45.24 12.54
N ILE A 156 8.62 -44.83 11.40
CA ILE A 156 8.44 -43.42 11.03
C ILE A 156 7.32 -42.77 11.86
N PHE A 157 6.20 -43.48 12.01
CA PHE A 157 5.11 -43.12 12.91
C PHE A 157 4.95 -44.26 13.91
N TYR A 158 5.14 -43.97 15.19
CA TYR A 158 4.91 -44.91 16.28
C TYR A 158 4.05 -44.25 17.36
N PHE A 159 3.02 -44.97 17.81
CA PHE A 159 2.09 -44.49 18.83
C PHE A 159 2.40 -45.16 20.16
N ASP A 160 2.79 -44.37 21.15
CA ASP A 160 3.03 -44.84 22.51
C ASP A 160 2.08 -44.12 23.49
N PRO A 161 1.04 -44.81 24.00
CA PRO A 161 0.09 -44.24 24.94
C PRO A 161 0.74 -43.74 26.24
N TYR A 162 1.89 -44.28 26.65
CA TYR A 162 2.56 -43.89 27.90
C TYR A 162 3.26 -42.53 27.80
N LEU A 163 3.58 -42.10 26.58
CA LEU A 163 4.15 -40.78 26.29
C LEU A 163 3.08 -39.70 26.11
N ALA A 164 1.80 -40.08 26.15
CA ALA A 164 0.68 -39.15 26.09
C ALA A 164 0.71 -38.20 27.31
N GLY A 165 0.81 -36.90 27.05
CA GLY A 165 0.87 -35.85 28.08
C GLY A 165 2.27 -35.31 28.36
N SER A 166 3.33 -36.13 28.39
CA SER A 166 4.71 -35.62 28.54
C SER A 166 5.19 -34.95 27.26
N GLN A 167 4.80 -35.50 26.11
CA GLN A 167 5.11 -34.94 24.79
C GLN A 167 4.27 -33.71 24.43
N SER A 168 3.22 -33.41 25.20
CA SER A 168 2.41 -32.21 24.98
C SER A 168 3.22 -30.93 25.17
N TYR A 169 4.23 -30.94 26.04
CA TYR A 169 5.10 -29.79 26.34
C TYR A 169 6.50 -29.90 25.72
N ASP A 170 6.74 -30.91 24.87
CA ASP A 170 8.01 -31.08 24.17
C ASP A 170 8.25 -29.91 23.20
N LEU A 171 9.52 -29.50 23.05
CA LEU A 171 9.93 -28.35 22.22
C LEU A 171 9.39 -28.48 20.78
N LEU A 172 9.42 -29.68 20.23
CA LEU A 172 8.95 -29.96 18.88
C LEU A 172 7.43 -29.82 18.76
N ASN A 173 6.67 -30.28 19.77
CA ASN A 173 5.23 -30.09 19.80
C ASN A 173 4.85 -28.61 19.97
N LEU A 174 5.59 -27.88 20.81
CA LEU A 174 5.44 -26.43 20.97
C LEU A 174 5.69 -25.68 19.66
N ILE A 175 6.71 -26.06 18.89
CA ILE A 175 6.97 -25.48 17.56
C ILE A 175 5.77 -25.71 16.62
N PHE A 176 5.19 -26.91 16.59
CA PHE A 176 4.00 -27.17 15.76
C PHE A 176 2.77 -26.38 16.23
N ILE A 177 2.57 -26.22 17.53
CA ILE A 177 1.50 -25.39 18.07
C ILE A 177 1.70 -23.92 17.67
N ILE A 178 2.93 -23.40 17.75
CA ILE A 178 3.26 -22.04 17.34
C ILE A 178 3.02 -21.85 15.83
N LEU A 179 3.46 -22.80 15.00
CA LEU A 179 3.23 -22.76 13.54
C LEU A 179 1.74 -22.85 13.19
N CYS A 180 0.97 -23.66 13.93
CA CYS A 180 -0.47 -23.74 13.80
C CYS A 180 -1.14 -22.41 14.16
N LEU A 181 -0.73 -21.77 15.27
CA LEU A 181 -1.23 -20.46 15.68
C LEU A 181 -0.88 -19.37 14.66
N LEU A 182 0.34 -19.39 14.12
CA LEU A 182 0.76 -18.47 13.06
C LEU A 182 -0.06 -18.69 11.78
N GLY A 183 -0.32 -19.94 11.41
CA GLY A 183 -1.23 -20.30 10.31
C GLY A 183 -2.65 -19.79 10.53
N PHE A 184 -3.16 -19.86 11.77
CA PHE A 184 -4.47 -19.32 12.14
C PHE A 184 -4.52 -17.79 12.07
N LEU A 185 -3.48 -17.10 12.54
CA LEU A 185 -3.38 -15.64 12.42
C LEU A 185 -3.31 -15.23 10.94
N PHE A 186 -2.52 -15.95 10.14
CA PHE A 186 -2.44 -15.72 8.70
C PHE A 186 -3.78 -15.98 7.98
N LEU A 187 -4.55 -16.97 8.45
CA LEU A 187 -5.91 -17.23 7.97
C LEU A 187 -6.85 -16.06 8.26
N LEU A 188 -6.87 -15.57 9.50
CA LEU A 188 -7.66 -14.39 9.87
C LEU A 188 -7.26 -13.16 9.07
N PHE A 189 -5.95 -12.95 8.88
CA PHE A 189 -5.43 -11.85 8.06
C PHE A 189 -5.92 -11.95 6.61
N THR A 190 -5.89 -13.14 6.01
CA THR A 190 -6.39 -13.36 4.64
C THR A 190 -7.88 -13.06 4.52
N ILE A 191 -8.66 -13.37 5.57
CA ILE A 191 -10.09 -13.04 5.62
C ILE A 191 -10.29 -11.53 5.74
N TYR A 192 -9.50 -10.86 6.57
CA TYR A 192 -9.53 -9.40 6.75
C TYR A 192 -9.25 -8.66 5.44
N ASP A 193 -8.14 -9.01 4.79
CA ASP A 193 -7.71 -8.46 3.49
C ASP A 193 -8.83 -8.59 2.45
N TRP A 194 -9.40 -9.79 2.30
CA TRP A 194 -10.50 -10.02 1.38
C TRP A 194 -11.79 -9.27 1.74
N TYR A 195 -12.07 -9.07 3.03
CA TYR A 195 -13.28 -8.39 3.49
C TYR A 195 -13.25 -6.88 3.22
N ASN A 196 -12.07 -6.27 3.29
CA ASN A 196 -11.84 -4.84 3.06
C ASN A 196 -11.61 -4.47 1.59
N ASP A 197 -11.27 -5.46 0.74
CA ASP A 197 -11.11 -5.28 -0.71
C ASP A 197 -12.46 -4.90 -1.40
N GLU A 198 -12.74 -3.59 -1.52
CA GLU A 198 -13.94 -3.08 -2.21
C GLU A 198 -13.67 -1.88 -3.13
N ILE A 199 -14.51 -1.76 -4.17
CA ILE A 199 -14.52 -0.61 -5.07
C ILE A 199 -15.80 0.19 -4.84
N VAL A 200 -15.63 1.49 -4.63
CA VAL A 200 -16.72 2.41 -4.29
C VAL A 200 -16.92 3.40 -5.43
N VAL A 201 -18.13 3.45 -5.96
CA VAL A 201 -18.52 4.38 -7.03
C VAL A 201 -19.45 5.42 -6.45
N THR A 202 -19.03 6.68 -6.49
CA THR A 202 -19.83 7.83 -6.09
C THR A 202 -20.40 8.56 -7.32
N ASN A 203 -21.25 9.55 -7.07
CA ASN A 203 -21.75 10.44 -8.12
C ASN A 203 -20.65 11.34 -8.73
N GLN A 204 -19.47 11.47 -8.10
CA GLN A 204 -18.38 12.34 -8.55
C GLN A 204 -17.10 11.59 -8.95
N ARG A 205 -16.78 10.46 -8.32
CA ARG A 205 -15.55 9.69 -8.55
C ARG A 205 -15.74 8.19 -8.30
N VAL A 206 -14.84 7.41 -8.87
CA VAL A 206 -14.60 6.01 -8.54
C VAL A 206 -13.39 5.97 -7.62
N ILE A 207 -13.54 5.35 -6.45
CA ILE A 207 -12.52 5.20 -5.42
C ILE A 207 -12.20 3.71 -5.34
N TYR A 208 -10.92 3.38 -5.44
CA TYR A 208 -10.41 2.05 -5.23
C TYR A 208 -9.15 2.13 -4.37
N ASP A 209 -9.19 1.50 -3.20
CA ASP A 209 -8.05 1.43 -2.30
C ASP A 209 -7.29 0.15 -2.59
N ASN A 210 -6.11 0.30 -3.21
CA ASN A 210 -5.27 -0.83 -3.57
C ASN A 210 -4.38 -1.20 -2.37
N ASP A 211 -4.97 -1.89 -1.41
CA ASP A 211 -4.26 -2.40 -0.24
C ASP A 211 -3.40 -3.61 -0.65
N GLN A 212 -2.15 -3.36 -1.06
CA GLN A 212 -1.14 -4.42 -1.09
C GLN A 212 -0.11 -4.14 0.02
N VAL A 213 -0.08 -4.97 1.09
CA VAL A 213 1.14 -5.55 1.70
C VAL A 213 0.84 -6.51 2.89
N PHE A 214 1.71 -7.51 2.95
CA PHE A 214 1.87 -8.73 3.73
C PHE A 214 1.92 -8.66 5.28
N ILE A 215 1.87 -7.49 5.94
CA ILE A 215 2.03 -7.37 7.43
C ILE A 215 1.19 -6.20 7.97
N PRO A 216 0.22 -6.41 8.89
CA PRO A 216 -0.60 -5.33 9.42
C PRO A 216 0.17 -4.46 10.43
N ARG A 217 -0.08 -3.14 10.40
CA ARG A 217 0.36 -2.07 11.33
C ARG A 217 1.78 -1.51 11.31
N LEU A 218 2.75 -2.05 10.56
CA LEU A 218 4.09 -1.43 10.47
C LEU A 218 4.34 -0.70 9.15
N ILE A 219 3.70 -1.13 8.05
CA ILE A 219 3.92 -0.61 6.70
C ILE A 219 2.63 -0.71 5.87
N GLU A 220 1.53 -0.14 6.37
CA GLU A 220 0.33 0.05 5.51
C GLU A 220 0.64 1.17 4.51
N ARG A 221 0.71 0.83 3.22
CA ARG A 221 0.70 1.81 2.12
C ARG A 221 -0.71 1.86 1.56
N ARG A 222 -1.55 2.76 2.09
CA ARG A 222 -2.85 3.05 1.48
C ARG A 222 -2.58 3.82 0.19
N VAL A 223 -2.73 3.16 -0.95
CA VAL A 223 -2.73 3.82 -2.26
C VAL A 223 -4.19 3.93 -2.68
N GLN A 224 -4.81 5.06 -2.37
CA GLN A 224 -6.16 5.36 -2.84
C GLN A 224 -6.08 5.82 -4.30
N GLU A 225 -6.52 4.97 -5.22
CA GLU A 225 -6.67 5.32 -6.63
C GLU A 225 -8.05 5.95 -6.83
N GLN A 226 -8.08 7.22 -7.25
CA GLN A 226 -9.32 7.97 -7.45
C GLN A 226 -9.42 8.47 -8.88
N ILE A 227 -10.48 8.06 -9.60
CA ILE A 227 -10.80 8.56 -10.94
C ILE A 227 -12.10 9.37 -10.85
N ARG A 228 -12.08 10.64 -11.28
CA ARG A 228 -13.32 11.41 -11.38
C ARG A 228 -14.22 10.84 -12.48
N ILE A 229 -15.53 10.81 -12.24
CA ILE A 229 -16.53 10.30 -13.20
C ILE A 229 -16.44 11.02 -14.56
N GLU A 230 -16.02 12.29 -14.57
CA GLU A 230 -15.80 13.09 -15.78
C GLU A 230 -14.60 12.62 -16.61
N ASP A 231 -13.60 12.03 -15.97
CA ASP A 231 -12.37 11.54 -16.60
C ASP A 231 -12.53 10.09 -17.09
N VAL A 232 -13.64 9.41 -16.77
CA VAL A 232 -13.91 8.03 -17.22
C VAL A 232 -14.22 8.01 -18.72
N GLN A 233 -13.36 7.35 -19.49
CA GLN A 233 -13.53 7.17 -20.93
C GLN A 233 -14.40 5.96 -21.24
N ASP A 234 -14.02 4.80 -20.70
CA ASP A 234 -14.63 3.51 -20.98
C ASP A 234 -14.54 2.59 -19.74
N VAL A 235 -15.51 1.69 -19.61
CA VAL A 235 -15.56 0.67 -18.56
C VAL A 235 -15.68 -0.70 -19.21
N VAL A 236 -14.63 -1.50 -19.06
CA VAL A 236 -14.53 -2.84 -19.64
C VAL A 236 -14.67 -3.88 -18.54
N ALA A 237 -15.76 -4.65 -18.58
CA ALA A 237 -15.94 -5.85 -17.76
C ALA A 237 -15.60 -7.08 -18.60
N LYS A 238 -14.74 -7.96 -18.09
CA LYS A 238 -14.33 -9.21 -18.74
C LYS A 238 -14.62 -10.41 -17.85
N THR A 239 -15.18 -11.45 -18.44
CA THR A 239 -15.26 -12.81 -17.87
C THR A 239 -14.54 -13.74 -18.85
N GLU A 240 -13.33 -14.17 -18.51
CA GLU A 240 -12.44 -14.94 -19.39
C GLU A 240 -12.74 -16.45 -19.39
N SER A 241 -13.39 -16.97 -18.35
CA SER A 241 -13.67 -18.40 -18.16
C SER A 241 -15.16 -18.71 -18.05
N TYR A 242 -15.58 -19.92 -18.46
CA TYR A 242 -16.96 -20.40 -18.24
C TYR A 242 -17.35 -20.39 -16.75
N THR A 243 -16.42 -20.77 -15.88
CA THR A 243 -16.61 -20.73 -14.43
C THR A 243 -16.86 -19.30 -13.92
N GLN A 244 -16.15 -18.31 -14.47
CA GLN A 244 -16.35 -16.88 -14.19
C GLN A 244 -17.74 -16.40 -14.60
N HIS A 245 -18.24 -16.85 -15.76
CA HIS A 245 -19.57 -16.48 -16.23
C HIS A 245 -20.69 -17.03 -15.33
N TYR A 246 -20.66 -18.32 -15.00
CA TYR A 246 -21.70 -18.95 -14.16
C TYR A 246 -21.69 -18.46 -12.71
N LEU A 247 -20.50 -18.30 -12.13
CA LEU A 247 -20.33 -17.77 -10.78
C LEU A 247 -20.42 -16.23 -10.72
N LYS A 248 -20.70 -15.58 -11.85
CA LYS A 248 -20.88 -14.12 -11.99
C LYS A 248 -19.72 -13.32 -11.38
N PHE A 249 -18.47 -13.72 -11.57
CA PHE A 249 -17.31 -12.92 -11.15
C PHE A 249 -16.37 -12.68 -12.32
N GLY A 250 -15.63 -11.57 -12.29
CA GLY A 250 -14.70 -11.24 -13.36
C GLY A 250 -13.97 -9.93 -13.09
N THR A 251 -13.18 -9.47 -14.05
CA THR A 251 -12.36 -8.26 -13.89
C THR A 251 -13.09 -7.05 -14.48
N ILE A 252 -13.06 -5.94 -13.75
CA ILE A 252 -13.54 -4.63 -14.21
C ILE A 252 -12.32 -3.74 -14.40
N ARG A 253 -12.21 -3.13 -15.58
CA ARG A 253 -11.20 -2.12 -15.88
C ARG A 253 -11.91 -0.81 -16.19
N VAL A 254 -11.70 0.19 -15.35
CA VAL A 254 -12.17 1.57 -15.55
C VAL A 254 -11.03 2.33 -16.21
N LYS A 255 -11.21 2.71 -17.48
CA LYS A 255 -10.22 3.47 -18.23
C LYS A 255 -10.41 4.96 -18.03
N SER A 256 -9.32 5.63 -17.70
CA SER A 256 -9.27 7.07 -17.48
C SER A 256 -8.72 7.79 -18.69
N ALA A 257 -9.13 9.05 -18.87
CA ALA A 257 -8.49 9.97 -19.81
C ALA A 257 -7.10 10.43 -19.35
N ARG A 258 -6.75 10.19 -18.08
CA ARG A 258 -5.42 10.45 -17.55
C ARG A 258 -4.47 9.33 -17.96
N ILE A 259 -3.26 9.72 -18.38
CA ILE A 259 -2.19 8.78 -18.71
C ILE A 259 -1.82 7.98 -17.45
N GLY A 260 -1.92 6.65 -17.53
CA GLY A 260 -1.56 5.74 -16.43
C GLY A 260 -2.60 5.57 -15.31
N GLY A 261 -3.82 6.12 -15.46
CA GLY A 261 -4.85 6.09 -14.42
C GLY A 261 -5.93 5.01 -14.60
N ASP A 262 -5.61 3.83 -15.14
CA ASP A 262 -6.59 2.75 -15.31
C ASP A 262 -6.77 1.99 -13.97
N ILE A 263 -7.96 2.08 -13.35
CA ILE A 263 -8.28 1.23 -12.20
C ILE A 263 -8.65 -0.17 -12.69
N VAL A 264 -7.92 -1.18 -12.22
CA VAL A 264 -8.20 -2.59 -12.50
C VAL A 264 -8.64 -3.28 -11.22
N PHE A 265 -9.91 -3.69 -11.18
CA PHE A 265 -10.48 -4.44 -10.07
C PHE A 265 -10.71 -5.90 -10.48
N ASP A 266 -9.87 -6.79 -9.97
CA ASP A 266 -9.90 -8.21 -10.29
C ASP A 266 -10.91 -8.99 -9.43
N ALA A 267 -11.60 -9.92 -10.09
CA ALA A 267 -12.57 -10.83 -9.47
C ALA A 267 -13.68 -10.11 -8.69
N ALA A 268 -14.16 -9.00 -9.26
CA ALA A 268 -15.34 -8.28 -8.83
C ALA A 268 -16.58 -9.17 -8.85
N ASN A 269 -17.44 -9.03 -7.85
CA ASN A 269 -18.75 -9.68 -7.86
C ASN A 269 -19.68 -9.00 -8.87
N MET A 270 -20.21 -9.77 -9.83
CA MET A 270 -21.14 -9.35 -10.88
C MET A 270 -20.64 -8.13 -11.69
N PRO A 271 -19.53 -8.29 -12.45
CA PRO A 271 -18.85 -7.17 -13.10
C PRO A 271 -19.67 -6.48 -14.20
N LEU A 272 -20.59 -7.21 -14.84
CA LEU A 272 -21.45 -6.68 -15.90
C LEU A 272 -22.49 -5.68 -15.36
N GLU A 273 -23.07 -5.95 -14.19
CA GLU A 273 -24.03 -5.06 -13.55
C GLU A 273 -23.33 -3.78 -13.08
N MET A 274 -22.16 -3.92 -12.43
CA MET A 274 -21.38 -2.77 -11.99
C MET A 274 -20.94 -1.90 -13.18
N LYS A 275 -20.52 -2.49 -14.30
CA LYS A 275 -20.25 -1.75 -15.53
C LYS A 275 -21.47 -0.94 -15.99
N ALA A 276 -22.65 -1.55 -16.00
CA ALA A 276 -23.87 -0.88 -16.42
C ALA A 276 -24.22 0.30 -15.50
N GLU A 277 -24.03 0.16 -14.19
CA GLU A 277 -24.24 1.21 -13.20
C GLU A 277 -23.25 2.38 -13.38
N ILE A 278 -21.95 2.09 -13.49
CA ILE A 278 -20.93 3.13 -13.74
C ILE A 278 -21.25 3.88 -15.03
N MET A 279 -21.56 3.17 -16.12
CA MET A 279 -21.90 3.78 -17.39
C MET A 279 -23.17 4.62 -17.32
N LYS A 280 -24.17 4.23 -16.51
CA LYS A 280 -25.38 5.03 -16.26
C LYS A 280 -25.03 6.36 -15.59
N VAL A 281 -24.16 6.35 -14.58
CA VAL A 281 -23.69 7.55 -13.88
C VAL A 281 -22.87 8.45 -14.82
N VAL A 282 -21.91 7.88 -15.56
CA VAL A 282 -21.08 8.60 -16.53
C VAL A 282 -21.94 9.26 -17.60
N ASN A 283 -22.91 8.54 -18.17
CA ASN A 283 -23.80 9.07 -19.20
C ASN A 283 -24.72 10.17 -18.68
N ALA A 284 -25.25 10.02 -17.46
CA ALA A 284 -26.05 11.06 -16.81
C ALA A 284 -25.22 12.34 -16.61
N ARG A 285 -23.95 12.20 -16.18
CA ARG A 285 -23.02 13.32 -15.98
C ARG A 285 -22.62 14.01 -17.28
N ARG A 286 -22.40 13.24 -18.36
CA ARG A 286 -22.12 13.80 -19.69
C ARG A 286 -23.30 14.63 -20.21
N LYS A 287 -24.55 14.17 -20.01
CA LYS A 287 -25.76 14.91 -20.40
C LYS A 287 -25.93 16.21 -19.61
N SER A 288 -25.82 16.16 -18.27
CA SER A 288 -25.96 17.37 -17.43
C SER A 288 -24.91 18.43 -17.79
N ARG A 289 -23.66 17.99 -17.96
CA ARG A 289 -22.55 18.87 -18.34
C ARG A 289 -22.79 19.53 -19.69
N SER A 290 -23.25 18.79 -20.70
CA SER A 290 -23.51 19.39 -22.02
C SER A 290 -24.55 20.50 -21.96
N ALA A 291 -25.58 20.38 -21.11
CA ALA A 291 -26.62 21.39 -20.95
C ALA A 291 -26.16 22.59 -20.10
N GLU A 292 -25.42 22.34 -19.02
CA GLU A 292 -24.84 23.38 -18.15
C GLU A 292 -23.71 24.15 -18.84
N ASP A 293 -22.82 23.46 -19.58
CA ASP A 293 -21.77 24.10 -20.36
C ASP A 293 -22.39 24.98 -21.45
N LEU A 294 -23.45 24.52 -22.13
CA LEU A 294 -24.16 25.34 -23.12
C LEU A 294 -24.83 26.56 -22.47
N ARG A 295 -25.46 26.38 -21.31
CA ARG A 295 -26.08 27.48 -20.54
C ARG A 295 -25.05 28.47 -20.02
N ARG A 296 -23.93 28.01 -19.45
CA ARG A 296 -22.81 28.87 -19.03
C ARG A 296 -22.23 29.65 -20.20
N LEU A 297 -22.02 29.00 -21.35
CA LEU A 297 -21.54 29.68 -22.54
C LEU A 297 -22.52 30.75 -23.05
N VAL A 298 -23.82 30.59 -22.78
CA VAL A 298 -24.85 31.59 -23.09
C VAL A 298 -24.91 32.68 -22.00
N ASP A 299 -24.89 32.33 -20.71
CA ASP A 299 -24.97 33.26 -19.59
C ASP A 299 -23.73 34.17 -19.48
N VAL A 300 -22.53 33.60 -19.62
CA VAL A 300 -21.27 34.37 -19.69
C VAL A 300 -21.31 35.37 -20.86
N LYS A 301 -21.95 34.98 -21.97
CA LYS A 301 -22.02 35.79 -23.19
C LYS A 301 -23.12 36.86 -23.17
N ILE A 302 -24.14 36.72 -22.32
CA ILE A 302 -25.27 37.67 -22.21
C ILE A 302 -25.12 38.61 -21.00
N TYR A 303 -24.53 38.15 -19.89
CA TYR A 303 -24.53 38.91 -18.63
C TYR A 303 -23.16 39.38 -18.13
N ASP A 304 -22.04 38.80 -18.57
CA ASP A 304 -20.74 39.09 -17.96
C ASP A 304 -19.89 40.12 -18.74
N HIS A 305 -20.46 41.32 -18.90
CA HIS A 305 -19.69 42.51 -19.28
C HIS A 305 -19.36 43.41 -18.10
N GLN A 306 -19.65 43.01 -16.84
CA GLN A 306 -19.42 43.89 -15.69
C GLN A 306 -18.82 43.25 -14.43
N ASN A 307 -18.65 41.93 -14.33
CA ASN A 307 -18.13 41.32 -13.10
C ASN A 307 -16.89 40.45 -13.37
N GLY A 308 -15.83 41.08 -13.88
CA GLY A 308 -14.46 40.53 -13.83
C GLY A 308 -13.89 40.48 -12.41
N GLY A 309 -14.64 39.93 -11.46
CA GLY A 309 -14.15 39.60 -10.13
C GLY A 309 -13.40 38.27 -10.22
N ALA A 310 -12.09 38.30 -10.00
CA ALA A 310 -11.29 37.10 -9.86
C ALA A 310 -11.97 36.13 -8.88
N PRO A 311 -12.07 34.82 -9.19
CA PRO A 311 -12.58 33.84 -8.25
C PRO A 311 -11.80 33.99 -6.94
N THR A 312 -12.51 34.27 -5.86
CA THR A 312 -11.91 34.37 -4.53
C THR A 312 -11.25 33.03 -4.22
N ALA A 313 -9.92 33.07 -4.08
CA ALA A 313 -9.13 31.92 -3.64
C ALA A 313 -9.78 31.33 -2.39
N PRO A 314 -9.88 29.99 -2.27
CA PRO A 314 -10.52 29.37 -1.12
C PRO A 314 -9.93 29.94 0.17
N GLU A 315 -10.79 30.47 1.04
CA GLU A 315 -10.37 30.92 2.36
C GLU A 315 -9.81 29.71 3.09
N VAL A 316 -8.48 29.71 3.31
CA VAL A 316 -7.82 28.75 4.19
C VAL A 316 -8.50 28.87 5.53
N ARG A 317 -9.28 27.87 5.91
CA ARG A 317 -9.90 27.76 7.23
C ARG A 317 -8.76 27.80 8.24
N LYS A 318 -8.59 28.94 8.91
CA LYS A 318 -7.72 29.02 10.09
C LYS A 318 -8.32 28.06 11.10
N GLU A 319 -7.74 26.88 11.25
CA GLU A 319 -8.13 25.99 12.33
C GLU A 319 -7.81 26.70 13.65
N THR A 320 -8.87 27.13 14.33
CA THR A 320 -8.79 27.69 15.68
C THR A 320 -8.47 26.57 16.65
N GLY A 321 -7.20 26.18 16.71
CA GLY A 321 -6.66 25.17 17.63
C GLY A 321 -6.34 25.74 19.01
N SER A 322 -6.79 25.02 20.04
CA SER A 322 -6.77 25.32 21.48
C SER A 322 -5.52 26.00 22.07
N MET A 323 -5.72 26.80 23.13
CA MET A 323 -4.69 27.47 23.94
C MET A 323 -3.60 26.56 24.54
N LEU A 324 -3.76 25.23 24.49
CA LEU A 324 -2.82 24.27 25.08
C LEU A 324 -1.52 24.07 24.26
N PHE A 325 -1.41 24.66 23.06
CA PHE A 325 -0.32 24.40 22.10
C PHE A 325 0.61 25.61 21.81
N ALA A 326 0.66 26.63 22.68
CA ALA A 326 1.53 27.80 22.45
C ALA A 326 3.04 27.46 22.42
N PHE A 327 3.49 26.50 23.23
CA PHE A 327 4.90 26.04 23.25
C PHE A 327 5.29 25.26 22.00
N VAL A 328 4.35 24.49 21.43
CA VAL A 328 4.59 23.70 20.21
C VAL A 328 4.71 24.60 18.98
N ARG A 329 4.04 25.75 18.95
CA ARG A 329 4.12 26.75 17.87
C ARG A 329 5.52 27.37 17.70
N TRP A 330 6.39 27.28 18.71
CA TRP A 330 7.80 27.67 18.60
C TRP A 330 8.65 26.64 17.83
N PHE A 331 8.28 25.35 17.88
CA PHE A 331 8.93 24.26 17.14
C PHE A 331 8.21 23.87 15.84
N ALA A 332 6.93 24.24 15.71
CA ALA A 332 6.07 23.95 14.56
C ALA A 332 5.56 25.27 13.96
N PRO A 333 6.28 25.86 12.98
CA PRO A 333 5.76 27.01 12.23
C PRO A 333 4.47 26.63 11.49
N GLU A 334 3.62 27.62 11.24
CA GLU A 334 2.39 27.44 10.46
C GLU A 334 2.74 26.87 9.08
N ASN A 335 2.23 25.69 8.79
CA ASN A 335 2.48 24.97 7.55
C ASN A 335 1.12 24.57 6.98
N PRO A 336 0.70 25.14 5.83
CA PRO A 336 1.48 25.93 4.87
C PRO A 336 1.75 27.40 5.27
N GLU A 337 2.93 27.89 4.93
CA GLU A 337 3.25 29.33 4.95
C GLU A 337 2.67 29.97 3.68
N ARG A 338 1.74 30.92 3.82
CA ARG A 338 1.19 31.67 2.68
C ARG A 338 1.95 32.97 2.48
N ASN A 339 2.63 33.11 1.35
CA ASN A 339 3.26 34.36 0.93
C ASN A 339 2.55 34.88 -0.33
N GLY A 340 1.50 35.68 -0.14
CA GLY A 340 0.67 36.18 -1.24
C GLY A 340 -0.09 35.06 -1.98
N ASN A 341 0.29 34.82 -3.24
CA ASN A 341 -0.27 33.76 -4.11
C ASN A 341 0.56 32.47 -4.13
N THR A 342 1.63 32.42 -3.34
CA THR A 342 2.54 31.27 -3.26
C THR A 342 2.29 30.49 -1.97
N PHE A 343 2.09 29.18 -2.08
CA PHE A 343 2.03 28.25 -0.96
C PHE A 343 3.38 27.60 -0.75
N ILE A 344 3.90 27.65 0.47
CA ILE A 344 5.15 26.98 0.85
C ILE A 344 4.81 25.91 1.87
N TRP A 345 5.03 24.65 1.50
CA TRP A 345 4.95 23.51 2.40
C TRP A 345 6.34 23.10 2.87
N ARG A 346 6.39 22.65 4.11
CA ARG A 346 7.57 22.01 4.71
C ARG A 346 7.21 20.61 5.20
N LYS A 347 8.23 19.83 5.59
CA LYS A 347 8.03 18.56 6.29
C LYS A 347 7.24 18.78 7.61
N HIS A 348 6.64 17.72 8.14
CA HIS A 348 5.87 17.75 9.37
C HIS A 348 6.78 17.81 10.61
N TRP A 349 6.42 18.63 11.61
CA TRP A 349 7.24 18.94 12.81
C TRP A 349 7.72 17.70 13.58
N LEU A 350 6.95 16.62 13.56
CA LEU A 350 7.31 15.34 14.18
C LEU A 350 8.66 14.81 13.65
N PHE A 351 8.96 15.02 12.37
CA PHE A 351 10.22 14.57 11.79
C PHE A 351 11.39 15.43 12.24
N SER A 352 11.19 16.72 12.56
CA SER A 352 12.20 17.51 13.28
C SER A 352 12.45 16.93 14.67
N ALA A 353 11.39 16.61 15.41
CA ALA A 353 11.50 16.06 16.76
C ALA A 353 12.21 14.70 16.75
N ILE A 354 11.87 13.80 15.83
CA ILE A 354 12.54 12.50 15.64
C ILE A 354 14.00 12.71 15.19
N ALA A 355 14.27 13.67 14.31
CA ALA A 355 15.63 13.97 13.87
C ALA A 355 16.53 14.50 15.00
N VAL A 356 15.97 15.22 15.97
CA VAL A 356 16.66 15.72 17.17
C VAL A 356 16.78 14.64 18.26
N PHE A 357 15.81 13.73 18.35
CA PHE A 357 15.77 12.67 19.35
C PHE A 357 17.01 11.75 19.28
N TRP A 358 17.39 11.29 18.09
CA TRP A 358 18.52 10.36 17.94
C TRP A 358 19.88 10.93 18.38
N PRO A 359 20.29 12.15 17.96
CA PRO A 359 21.50 12.79 18.48
C PRO A 359 21.51 12.95 20.00
N LEU A 360 20.36 13.31 20.60
CA LEU A 360 20.23 13.46 22.05
C LEU A 360 20.35 12.13 22.79
N VAL A 361 19.76 11.06 22.26
CA VAL A 361 19.90 9.71 22.82
C VAL A 361 21.35 9.24 22.77
N TRP A 362 22.04 9.43 21.64
CA TRP A 362 23.46 9.11 21.52
C TRP A 362 24.33 9.92 22.47
N LEU A 363 24.02 11.21 22.65
CA LEU A 363 24.69 12.07 23.62
C LEU A 363 24.49 11.55 25.04
N PHE A 364 23.26 11.23 25.41
CA PHE A 364 22.95 10.68 26.73
C PHE A 364 23.67 9.35 26.97
N ILE A 365 23.68 8.44 26.00
CA ILE A 365 24.36 7.14 26.10
C ILE A 365 25.88 7.34 26.27
N MET A 366 26.50 8.16 25.42
CA MET A 366 27.96 8.37 25.47
C MET A 366 28.41 9.06 26.75
N LEU A 367 27.67 10.07 27.21
CA LEU A 367 27.94 10.71 28.49
C LEU A 367 27.75 9.74 29.66
N THR A 368 26.72 8.88 29.61
CA THR A 368 26.49 7.85 30.63
C THR A 368 27.64 6.85 30.69
N ILE A 369 28.11 6.35 29.53
CA ILE A 369 29.24 5.42 29.44
C ILE A 369 30.51 6.07 30.00
N LEU A 370 30.80 7.32 29.61
CA LEU A 370 31.97 8.04 30.10
C LEU A 370 31.89 8.34 31.60
N ALA A 371 30.71 8.67 32.12
CA ALA A 371 30.51 8.89 33.55
C ALA A 371 30.73 7.61 34.35
N ILE A 372 30.24 6.47 33.87
CA ILE A 372 30.47 5.15 34.49
C ILE A 372 31.95 4.78 34.43
N ALA A 373 32.61 4.97 33.29
CA ALA A 373 34.04 4.67 33.13
C ALA A 373 34.92 5.53 34.06
N ALA A 374 34.59 6.81 34.21
CA ALA A 374 35.25 7.72 35.14
C ALA A 374 35.00 7.34 36.61
N ALA A 375 33.76 6.98 36.96
CA ALA A 375 33.39 6.57 38.32
C ALA A 375 34.06 5.26 38.76
N ASN A 376 34.33 4.35 37.83
CA ASN A 376 35.04 3.08 38.10
C ASN A 376 36.57 3.22 37.98
N GLY A 377 37.09 4.42 37.72
CA GLY A 377 38.52 4.69 37.64
C GLY A 377 39.22 4.11 36.41
N TRP A 378 38.49 3.71 35.37
CA TRP A 378 39.06 3.16 34.13
C TRP A 378 39.74 4.22 33.27
N ILE A 379 39.31 5.48 33.44
CA ILE A 379 39.87 6.66 32.78
C ILE A 379 40.09 7.74 33.82
N GLY A 380 41.20 8.50 33.69
CA GLY A 380 41.47 9.64 34.57
C GLY A 380 40.41 10.74 34.39
N GLY A 381 39.96 11.36 35.49
CA GLY A 381 38.86 12.34 35.46
C GLY A 381 39.08 13.53 34.52
N GLY A 382 40.33 14.00 34.37
CA GLY A 382 40.66 15.06 33.39
C GLY A 382 40.49 14.60 31.94
N VAL A 383 40.88 13.36 31.62
CA VAL A 383 40.68 12.76 30.29
C VAL A 383 39.20 12.55 30.02
N ALA A 384 38.43 12.12 31.03
CA ALA A 384 36.99 11.97 30.94
C ALA A 384 36.28 13.31 30.62
N LEU A 385 36.66 14.41 31.28
CA LEU A 385 36.08 15.73 31.02
C LEU A 385 36.37 16.23 29.60
N VAL A 386 37.61 16.09 29.13
CA VAL A 386 37.98 16.48 27.76
C VAL A 386 37.23 15.63 26.74
N ALA A 387 37.10 14.32 26.98
CA ALA A 387 36.34 13.42 26.12
C ALA A 387 34.84 13.75 26.10
N MET A 388 34.23 14.06 27.26
CA MET A 388 32.83 14.48 27.36
C MET A 388 32.57 15.77 26.57
N LEU A 389 33.45 16.77 26.70
CA LEU A 389 33.35 18.02 25.94
C LEU A 389 33.51 17.80 24.43
N ALA A 390 34.50 17.02 24.01
CA ALA A 390 34.73 16.72 22.61
C ALA A 390 33.53 16.01 21.97
N ILE A 391 33.00 14.98 22.62
CA ILE A 391 31.83 14.24 22.14
C ILE A 391 30.58 15.14 22.10
N SER A 392 30.39 15.98 23.13
CA SER A 392 29.26 16.91 23.16
C SER A 392 29.31 17.90 22.00
N LEU A 393 30.49 18.43 21.66
CA LEU A 393 30.65 19.35 20.52
C LEU A 393 30.36 18.66 19.18
N VAL A 394 30.85 17.43 18.98
CA VAL A 394 30.59 16.65 17.75
C VAL A 394 29.11 16.35 17.59
N LEU A 395 28.44 15.92 18.66
CA LEU A 395 27.01 15.61 18.63
C LEU A 395 26.14 16.87 18.49
N LEU A 396 26.56 18.00 19.05
CA LEU A 396 25.89 19.28 18.87
C LEU A 396 26.02 19.78 17.43
N ALA A 397 27.20 19.64 16.81
CA ALA A 397 27.39 19.91 15.39
C ALA A 397 26.50 19.00 14.51
N TRP A 398 26.38 17.71 14.86
CA TRP A 398 25.48 16.78 14.17
C TRP A 398 24.01 17.14 14.33
N LEU A 399 23.59 17.59 15.52
CA LEU A 399 22.24 18.06 15.80
C LEU A 399 21.92 19.30 14.95
N VAL A 400 22.80 20.30 14.94
CA VAL A 400 22.65 21.51 14.12
C VAL A 400 22.54 21.14 12.64
N TYR A 401 23.39 20.23 12.16
CA TYR A 401 23.34 19.73 10.80
C TYR A 401 21.96 19.13 10.45
N ARG A 402 21.41 18.27 11.32
CA ARG A 402 20.10 17.63 11.11
C ARG A 402 18.93 18.62 11.15
N VAL A 403 19.00 19.62 12.03
CA VAL A 403 17.98 20.67 12.11
C VAL A 403 18.01 21.55 10.87
N GLU A 404 19.19 21.93 10.39
CA GLU A 404 19.30 22.80 9.22
C GLU A 404 18.91 22.08 7.93
N ASP A 405 19.25 20.79 7.78
CA ASP A 405 18.84 19.93 6.67
C ASP A 405 17.31 19.88 6.57
N TYR A 406 16.65 19.70 7.72
CA TYR A 406 15.20 19.74 7.80
C TYR A 406 14.59 21.11 7.44
N ARG A 407 15.23 22.22 7.84
CA ARG A 407 14.70 23.58 7.63
C ARG A 407 14.81 24.05 6.18
N ASN A 408 15.75 23.49 5.45
CA ASN A 408 16.10 23.90 4.10
C ASN A 408 15.19 23.28 3.03
N ASP A 409 14.66 22.08 3.28
CA ASP A 409 13.75 21.40 2.37
C ASP A 409 12.39 22.10 2.30
N LYS A 410 12.02 22.60 1.10
CA LYS A 410 10.80 23.37 0.88
C LYS A 410 10.11 22.98 -0.41
N TYR A 411 8.79 22.85 -0.34
CA TYR A 411 7.92 22.61 -1.47
C TYR A 411 7.13 23.87 -1.77
N ILE A 412 7.29 24.44 -2.97
CA ILE A 412 6.71 25.74 -3.33
C ILE A 412 5.71 25.56 -4.47
N LEU A 413 4.47 25.98 -4.26
CA LEU A 413 3.43 26.04 -5.27
C LEU A 413 3.16 27.50 -5.65
N THR A 414 3.29 27.80 -6.93
CA THR A 414 2.99 29.09 -7.56
C THR A 414 1.89 28.90 -8.61
N ASP A 415 1.24 29.98 -9.04
CA ASP A 415 0.14 30.02 -10.03
C ASP A 415 0.40 29.28 -11.36
N LYS A 416 1.67 29.03 -11.69
CA LYS A 416 2.07 28.42 -12.97
C LYS A 416 2.87 27.14 -12.79
N ASN A 417 3.60 27.00 -11.69
CA ASN A 417 4.63 26.00 -11.50
C ASN A 417 4.62 25.46 -10.06
N VAL A 418 5.02 24.20 -9.93
CA VAL A 418 5.39 23.54 -8.68
C VAL A 418 6.91 23.40 -8.63
N GLN A 419 7.51 23.72 -7.50
CA GLN A 419 8.95 23.65 -7.28
C GLN A 419 9.27 22.83 -6.03
N ASP A 420 10.32 22.02 -6.14
CA ASP A 420 10.89 21.23 -5.06
C ASP A 420 12.34 21.69 -4.87
N ILE A 421 12.64 22.20 -3.68
CA ILE A 421 13.94 22.73 -3.30
C ILE A 421 14.51 21.83 -2.21
N GLU A 422 15.52 21.03 -2.57
CA GLU A 422 16.31 20.22 -1.65
C GLU A 422 17.66 20.91 -1.44
N ALA A 423 17.93 21.36 -0.21
CA ALA A 423 19.14 22.11 0.11
C ALA A 423 19.88 21.53 1.31
N LYS A 424 21.04 20.93 1.06
CA LYS A 424 21.89 20.37 2.13
C LYS A 424 22.59 21.49 2.92
N PRO A 425 22.73 21.38 4.26
CA PRO A 425 23.49 22.35 5.03
C PRO A 425 24.95 22.37 4.55
N PHE A 426 25.39 23.54 4.05
CA PHE A 426 26.71 23.76 3.44
C PHE A 426 27.00 22.99 2.14
N GLY A 427 25.97 22.46 1.47
CA GLY A 427 26.09 21.69 0.23
C GLY A 427 25.46 22.38 -0.99
N PRO A 428 25.38 21.68 -2.14
CA PRO A 428 24.67 22.17 -3.31
C PRO A 428 23.15 22.18 -3.09
N GLU A 429 22.48 23.13 -3.72
CA GLU A 429 21.02 23.25 -3.81
C GLU A 429 20.55 22.56 -5.11
N ASP A 430 19.65 21.57 -5.00
CA ASP A 430 18.98 20.96 -6.14
C ASP A 430 17.56 21.55 -6.22
N GLN A 431 17.30 22.31 -7.28
CA GLN A 431 16.00 22.92 -7.53
C GLN A 431 15.37 22.25 -8.74
N ARG A 432 14.22 21.61 -8.53
CA ARG A 432 13.41 21.02 -9.59
C ARG A 432 12.12 21.78 -9.74
N SER A 433 11.73 22.07 -10.97
CA SER A 433 10.46 22.77 -11.26
C SER A 433 9.67 22.07 -12.35
N ALA A 434 8.35 22.03 -12.17
CA ALA A 434 7.41 21.51 -13.14
C ALA A 434 6.25 22.48 -13.32
N SER A 435 5.78 22.64 -14.55
CA SER A 435 4.57 23.44 -14.82
C SER A 435 3.32 22.71 -14.34
N LEU A 436 2.33 23.46 -13.82
CA LEU A 436 1.01 22.93 -13.44
C LEU A 436 0.30 22.23 -14.60
N GLY A 437 0.49 22.71 -15.84
CA GLY A 437 -0.07 22.07 -17.03
C GLY A 437 0.56 20.71 -17.36
N ALA A 438 1.79 20.45 -16.89
CA ALA A 438 2.49 19.19 -17.10
C ALA A 438 2.18 18.15 -16.01
N LEU A 439 1.55 18.53 -14.89
CA LEU A 439 1.18 17.57 -13.84
C LEU A 439 0.03 16.68 -14.33
N GLN A 440 0.24 15.36 -14.28
CA GLN A 440 -0.72 14.37 -14.75
C GLN A 440 -1.46 13.71 -13.60
N ASN A 441 -0.70 13.20 -12.63
CA ASN A 441 -1.22 12.41 -11.54
C ASN A 441 -0.71 12.98 -10.20
N ILE A 442 -1.62 13.04 -9.24
CA ILE A 442 -1.35 13.50 -7.88
C ILE A 442 -1.92 12.45 -6.95
N THR A 443 -1.06 11.81 -6.17
CA THR A 443 -1.46 10.72 -5.27
C THR A 443 -0.90 10.97 -3.89
N ALA A 444 -1.76 11.01 -2.88
CA ALA A 444 -1.34 10.99 -1.49
C ALA A 444 -1.12 9.54 -1.03
N GLN A 445 -0.04 9.29 -0.30
CA GLN A 445 0.23 8.02 0.38
C GLN A 445 0.32 8.29 1.89
N THR A 446 -0.52 7.61 2.64
CA THR A 446 -0.53 7.64 4.11
C THR A 446 -0.41 6.23 4.67
N THR A 447 0.27 6.11 5.80
CA THR A 447 0.26 4.92 6.65
C THR A 447 -0.70 5.15 7.81
N PHE A 448 -1.17 4.09 8.49
CA PHE A 448 -2.03 4.21 9.69
C PHE A 448 -1.48 5.21 10.72
N VAL A 449 -0.19 5.11 11.04
CA VAL A 449 0.50 6.02 11.97
C VAL A 449 0.54 7.44 11.42
N SER A 450 0.71 7.60 10.11
CA SER A 450 0.73 8.88 9.43
C SER A 450 -0.66 9.54 9.43
N ASN A 451 -1.73 8.77 9.25
CA ASN A 451 -3.11 9.26 9.32
C ASN A 451 -3.46 9.74 10.73
N LEU A 452 -3.11 8.96 11.76
CA LEU A 452 -3.35 9.33 13.16
C LEU A 452 -2.59 10.60 13.58
N LEU A 453 -1.38 10.78 13.06
CA LEU A 453 -0.51 11.91 13.37
C LEU A 453 -0.62 13.07 12.37
N GLY A 454 -1.48 12.95 11.34
CA GLY A 454 -1.78 14.00 10.37
C GLY A 454 -0.66 14.32 9.37
N TYR A 455 0.18 13.35 8.98
CA TYR A 455 1.22 13.52 7.96
C TYR A 455 1.12 12.49 6.83
N GLY A 456 1.79 12.72 5.69
CA GLY A 456 1.94 11.73 4.62
C GLY A 456 2.81 12.20 3.46
N ASP A 457 2.99 11.34 2.46
CA ASP A 457 3.76 11.65 1.26
C ASP A 457 2.81 12.00 0.10
N VAL A 458 3.15 13.02 -0.71
CA VAL A 458 2.39 13.37 -1.92
C VAL A 458 3.27 13.17 -3.15
N PHE A 459 2.83 12.32 -4.06
CA PHE A 459 3.52 12.02 -5.31
C PHE A 459 2.88 12.80 -6.44
N LEU A 460 3.70 13.55 -7.16
CA LEU A 460 3.35 14.42 -8.27
C LEU A 460 4.07 13.89 -9.52
N GLU A 461 3.31 13.35 -10.47
CA GLU A 461 3.86 12.77 -11.70
C GLU A 461 3.67 13.73 -12.87
N THR A 462 4.77 14.02 -13.58
CA THR A 462 4.78 15.00 -14.68
C THR A 462 4.84 14.33 -16.04
N ALA A 463 4.14 14.92 -17.01
CA ALA A 463 4.23 14.61 -18.43
C ALA A 463 5.55 15.15 -19.00
N GLY A 464 6.58 14.32 -19.09
CA GLY A 464 7.83 14.67 -19.79
C GLY A 464 9.10 14.47 -18.97
N SER A 465 10.16 15.23 -19.30
CA SER A 465 11.51 15.08 -18.71
C SER A 465 11.65 15.61 -17.28
N GLY A 466 10.58 16.15 -16.68
CA GLY A 466 10.59 16.71 -15.33
C GLY A 466 10.67 15.67 -14.20
N GLY A 467 10.42 14.40 -14.49
CA GLY A 467 10.52 13.31 -13.53
C GLY A 467 9.38 13.28 -12.50
N LYS A 468 9.54 12.43 -11.48
CA LYS A 468 8.59 12.25 -10.38
C LYS A 468 8.98 13.16 -9.23
N PHE A 469 8.08 14.07 -8.87
CA PHE A 469 8.21 14.95 -7.71
C PHE A 469 7.57 14.26 -6.51
N THR A 470 8.24 14.29 -5.36
CA THR A 470 7.71 13.66 -4.14
C THR A 470 7.82 14.63 -2.99
N PHE A 471 6.67 15.04 -2.47
CA PHE A 471 6.63 15.82 -1.25
C PHE A 471 6.58 14.86 -0.08
N HIS A 472 7.68 14.82 0.67
CA HIS A 472 7.84 13.87 1.74
C HIS A 472 7.26 14.42 3.05
N ASN A 473 6.48 13.59 3.74
CA ASN A 473 6.02 13.83 5.11
C ASN A 473 5.35 15.20 5.33
N VAL A 474 4.50 15.62 4.42
CA VAL A 474 3.78 16.89 4.48
C VAL A 474 2.62 16.78 5.50
N PRO A 475 2.32 17.82 6.29
CA PRO A 475 1.09 17.87 7.07
C PRO A 475 -0.14 17.83 6.17
N ASP A 476 -1.14 17.06 6.56
CA ASP A 476 -2.42 16.89 5.86
C ASP A 476 -2.25 16.72 4.33
N PRO A 477 -1.84 15.52 3.87
CA PRO A 477 -1.59 15.28 2.46
C PRO A 477 -2.85 15.45 1.61
N GLN A 478 -4.06 15.19 2.13
CA GLN A 478 -5.30 15.44 1.39
C GLN A 478 -5.51 16.93 1.12
N PHE A 479 -5.23 17.80 2.08
CA PHE A 479 -5.30 19.25 1.88
C PHE A 479 -4.34 19.73 0.79
N VAL A 480 -3.11 19.20 0.77
CA VAL A 480 -2.12 19.49 -0.28
C VAL A 480 -2.64 19.07 -1.66
N VAL A 481 -3.15 17.84 -1.78
CA VAL A 481 -3.71 17.33 -3.04
C VAL A 481 -4.88 18.19 -3.53
N ASN A 482 -5.77 18.60 -2.63
CA ASN A 482 -6.90 19.47 -2.98
C ASN A 482 -6.41 20.84 -3.46
N THR A 483 -5.47 21.46 -2.74
CA THR A 483 -4.92 22.77 -3.08
C THR A 483 -4.22 22.75 -4.45
N VAL A 484 -3.38 21.74 -4.72
CA VAL A 484 -2.70 21.62 -6.02
C VAL A 484 -3.72 21.39 -7.14
N ASN A 485 -4.74 20.57 -6.91
CA ASN A 485 -5.81 20.35 -7.90
C ASN A 485 -6.57 21.65 -8.22
N ASP A 486 -6.89 22.47 -7.22
CA ASP A 486 -7.59 23.73 -7.42
C ASP A 486 -6.75 24.70 -8.27
N TYR A 487 -5.44 24.77 -8.03
CA TYR A 487 -4.51 25.55 -8.84
C TYR A 487 -4.41 25.05 -10.29
N ILE A 488 -4.42 23.73 -10.52
CA ILE A 488 -4.45 23.15 -11.88
C ILE A 488 -5.75 23.55 -12.61
N VAL A 489 -6.88 23.53 -11.91
CA VAL A 489 -8.18 23.94 -12.49
C VAL A 489 -8.15 25.42 -12.88
N GLN A 490 -7.66 26.29 -12.00
CA GLN A 490 -7.52 27.73 -12.29
C GLN A 490 -6.56 27.99 -13.46
N PHE A 491 -5.41 27.31 -13.50
CA PHE A 491 -4.46 27.42 -14.60
C PHE A 491 -5.10 27.03 -15.94
N LYS A 492 -5.83 25.92 -15.99
CA LYS A 492 -6.55 25.47 -17.19
C LYS A 492 -7.68 26.41 -17.61
N GLN A 493 -8.37 27.05 -16.67
CA GLN A 493 -9.38 28.07 -17.00
C GLN A 493 -8.74 29.26 -17.70
N GLY A 494 -7.64 29.79 -17.13
CA GLY A 494 -6.92 30.91 -17.74
C GLY A 494 -6.34 30.61 -19.13
N GLU A 495 -5.91 29.38 -19.40
CA GLU A 495 -5.50 28.96 -20.76
C GLU A 495 -6.67 28.92 -21.74
N ARG A 496 -7.84 28.45 -21.30
CA ARG A 496 -9.05 28.40 -22.14
C ARG A 496 -9.56 29.79 -22.48
N ASP A 497 -9.51 30.72 -21.52
CA ASP A 497 -9.93 32.11 -21.74
C ASP A 497 -9.01 32.81 -22.75
N LYS A 498 -7.70 32.59 -22.65
CA LYS A 498 -6.72 33.08 -23.65
C LYS A 498 -6.99 32.50 -25.03
N ALA A 499 -7.10 31.18 -25.14
CA ALA A 499 -7.37 30.52 -26.42
C ALA A 499 -8.68 31.01 -27.06
N PHE A 500 -9.70 31.28 -26.23
CA PHE A 500 -10.96 31.85 -26.70
C PHE A 500 -10.80 33.29 -27.19
N ASN A 501 -10.07 34.13 -26.46
CA ASN A 501 -9.77 35.50 -26.89
C ASN A 501 -8.98 35.54 -28.19
N ASP A 502 -8.00 34.64 -28.38
CA ASP A 502 -7.23 34.53 -29.61
C ASP A 502 -8.16 34.19 -30.81
N VAL A 503 -9.11 33.27 -30.61
CA VAL A 503 -10.13 32.94 -31.63
C VAL A 503 -11.02 34.14 -31.92
N LEU A 504 -11.46 34.90 -30.91
CA LEU A 504 -12.25 36.10 -31.10
C LEU A 504 -11.50 37.16 -31.91
N ASP A 505 -10.21 37.34 -31.67
CA ASP A 505 -9.40 38.31 -32.40
C ASP A 505 -9.18 37.90 -33.86
N VAL A 506 -8.96 36.61 -34.13
CA VAL A 506 -8.94 36.07 -35.51
C VAL A 506 -10.28 36.30 -36.21
N LEU A 507 -11.41 36.09 -35.53
CA LEU A 507 -12.74 36.34 -36.10
C LEU A 507 -12.98 37.83 -36.39
N LYS A 508 -12.52 38.74 -35.51
CA LYS A 508 -12.60 40.19 -35.75
C LYS A 508 -11.76 40.60 -36.96
N LEU A 509 -10.54 40.08 -37.08
CA LEU A 509 -9.66 40.30 -38.24
C LEU A 509 -10.32 39.82 -39.53
N TYR A 510 -10.84 38.59 -39.54
CA TYR A 510 -11.56 38.03 -40.67
C TYR A 510 -12.79 38.87 -41.07
N HIS A 511 -13.57 39.31 -40.08
CA HIS A 511 -14.74 40.15 -40.33
C HIS A 511 -14.36 41.53 -40.93
N LYS A 512 -13.27 42.11 -40.44
CA LYS A 512 -12.74 43.38 -40.96
C LYS A 512 -12.27 43.27 -42.42
N ASP A 513 -11.59 42.18 -42.76
CA ASP A 513 -11.13 41.92 -44.14
C ASP A 513 -12.30 41.67 -45.09
N GLN A 514 -13.36 40.97 -44.65
CA GLN A 514 -14.59 40.80 -45.44
C GLN A 514 -15.26 42.14 -45.75
N GLN A 515 -15.33 43.06 -44.78
CA GLN A 515 -15.91 44.38 -45.00
C GLN A 515 -15.07 45.23 -45.96
N GLN A 516 -13.73 45.15 -45.88
CA GLN A 516 -12.82 45.83 -46.81
C GLN A 516 -12.88 45.25 -48.24
N GLY A 517 -13.01 43.93 -48.36
CA GLY A 517 -13.21 43.26 -49.66
C GLY A 517 -14.53 43.62 -50.35
N GLN A 518 -15.57 43.99 -49.59
CA GLN A 518 -16.82 44.53 -50.14
C GLN A 518 -16.77 46.02 -50.51
N SER A 519 -15.73 46.76 -50.10
CA SER A 519 -15.63 48.22 -50.26
C SER A 519 -14.50 48.72 -51.17
N GLY A 520 -13.95 47.86 -52.04
CA GLY A 520 -12.98 48.23 -53.08
C GLY A 520 -13.48 47.97 -54.52
N PRO A 521 -12.99 48.75 -55.49
CA PRO A 521 -13.58 49.99 -56.00
C PRO A 521 -14.76 49.75 -56.95
N ALA A 522 -15.80 50.59 -56.85
CA ALA A 522 -16.68 50.85 -57.99
C ALA A 522 -15.84 51.47 -59.11
N THR A 523 -15.41 50.67 -60.08
CA THR A 523 -14.85 51.17 -61.34
C THR A 523 -15.90 51.96 -62.08
N ALA A 524 -15.47 53.16 -62.51
CA ALA A 524 -16.18 54.17 -63.29
C ALA A 524 -16.73 53.67 -64.63
#